data_AF-A0A932FCG7-F1
#
_entry.id   AF-A0A932FCG7-F1
#
_cell.length_a   1.000
_cell.length_b   1.000
_cell.length_c   1.000
_cell.angle_alpha   90.00
_cell.angle_beta   90.00
_cell.angle_gamma   90.00
#
_symmetry.space_group_name_H-M   'P 1'
#
loop_
_entity.id
_entity.type
_entity.pdbx_description
1 polymer ?
#
loop_
_entity_poly.entity_id
_entity_poly.type
_entity_poly.pdbx_seq_one_letter_code
_entity_poly.pdbx_strand_id
1 'polypeptide(L)'
;MTARAAATFFVDTSCIIAAVCAWHQRHREAAAQVERRLVARQRLATAAHALAEAYAVLTRFPAPHRLSPADALALLEGNFIDGVRIVALDADGYRSLLRRAAKEGISGGRTYDAVIAECALKAKASVLLTFNAGHFANLDASGVRIVVPAVESRQ
;
A
#
# COMPACT_ATOMS: atom_id res chain seq x y z
N MET A 1 -27.65 13.87 -13.61
CA MET A 1 -26.36 13.16 -13.80
C MET A 1 -25.75 12.90 -12.45
N THR A 2 -25.79 11.67 -11.95
CA THR A 2 -25.10 11.25 -10.72
C THR A 2 -23.60 11.26 -11.00
N ALA A 3 -22.84 12.07 -10.26
CA ALA A 3 -21.37 12.07 -10.38
C ALA A 3 -20.84 10.67 -10.06
N ARG A 4 -20.10 10.06 -11.00
CA ARG A 4 -19.45 8.77 -10.76
C ARG A 4 -18.41 8.95 -9.66
N ALA A 5 -18.50 8.15 -8.59
CA ALA A 5 -17.53 8.20 -7.51
C ALA A 5 -16.11 7.98 -8.05
N ALA A 6 -15.16 8.79 -7.60
CA ALA A 6 -13.76 8.68 -7.98
C ALA A 6 -13.21 7.28 -7.66
N ALA A 7 -12.51 6.66 -8.61
CA ALA A 7 -11.91 5.35 -8.42
C ALA A 7 -10.90 5.40 -7.26
N THR A 8 -10.88 4.36 -6.43
CA THR A 8 -9.91 4.23 -5.33
C THR A 8 -8.74 3.36 -5.80
N PHE A 9 -7.52 3.79 -5.49
CA PHE A 9 -6.32 2.96 -5.61
C PHE A 9 -5.67 2.81 -4.24
N PHE A 10 -5.08 1.64 -4.01
CA PHE A 10 -4.48 1.26 -2.75
C PHE A 10 -2.96 1.12 -2.92
N VAL A 11 -2.21 1.40 -1.87
CA VAL A 11 -0.76 1.18 -1.83
C VAL A 11 -0.39 0.28 -0.64
N ASP A 12 0.52 -0.65 -0.88
CA ASP A 12 1.11 -1.48 0.17
C ASP A 12 2.36 -0.83 0.79
N THR A 13 2.93 -1.50 1.80
CA THR A 13 4.15 -1.06 2.49
C THR A 13 5.33 -0.85 1.53
N SER A 14 5.51 -1.75 0.54
CA SER A 14 6.62 -1.66 -0.41
C SER A 14 6.58 -0.40 -1.26
N CYS A 15 5.38 0.01 -1.71
CA CYS A 15 5.20 1.23 -2.48
C CYS A 15 5.33 2.49 -1.63
N ILE A 16 4.83 2.47 -0.38
CA ILE A 16 5.01 3.59 0.56
C ILE A 16 6.50 3.88 0.76
N ILE A 17 7.28 2.86 1.12
CA ILE A 17 8.72 3.00 1.37
C ILE A 17 9.45 3.51 0.12
N ALA A 18 9.20 2.90 -1.04
CA ALA A 18 9.84 3.31 -2.28
C ALA A 18 9.50 4.76 -2.66
N ALA A 19 8.24 5.18 -2.48
CA ALA A 19 7.80 6.52 -2.83
C ALA A 19 8.46 7.60 -1.95
N VAL A 20 8.69 7.36 -0.65
CA VAL A 20 9.30 8.36 0.24
C VAL A 20 10.84 8.34 0.26
N CYS A 21 11.45 7.21 -0.10
CA CYS A 21 12.91 7.07 -0.08
C CYS A 21 13.53 7.40 -1.44
N ALA A 22 14.02 8.64 -1.63
CA ALA A 22 14.62 9.08 -2.90
C ALA A 22 15.81 8.24 -3.40
N TRP A 23 16.53 7.59 -2.48
CA TRP A 23 17.65 6.69 -2.77
C TRP A 23 17.20 5.28 -3.21
N HIS A 24 15.92 4.93 -3.02
CA HIS A 24 15.41 3.61 -3.36
C HIS A 24 15.38 3.43 -4.89
N GLN A 25 15.88 2.29 -5.39
CA GLN A 25 15.97 2.03 -6.83
C GLN A 25 14.62 2.14 -7.57
N ARG A 26 13.51 1.84 -6.88
CA ARG A 26 12.13 1.93 -7.39
C ARG A 26 11.43 3.27 -7.09
N HIS A 27 12.15 4.26 -6.56
CA HIS A 27 11.55 5.53 -6.11
C HIS A 27 10.80 6.24 -7.23
N ARG A 28 11.47 6.44 -8.38
CA ARG A 28 10.88 7.13 -9.53
C ARG A 28 9.60 6.46 -10.03
N GLU A 29 9.57 5.12 -10.02
CA GLU A 29 8.43 4.34 -10.48
C GLU A 29 7.24 4.47 -9.52
N ALA A 30 7.50 4.32 -8.21
CA ALA A 30 6.48 4.44 -7.18
C ALA A 30 5.89 5.85 -7.14
N ALA A 31 6.74 6.87 -7.05
CA ALA A 31 6.33 8.28 -7.00
C ALA A 31 5.52 8.67 -8.25
N ALA A 32 6.01 8.36 -9.44
CA ALA A 32 5.31 8.70 -10.69
C ALA A 32 3.97 7.96 -10.85
N GLN A 33 3.83 6.75 -10.32
CA GLN A 33 2.55 6.02 -10.38
C GLN A 33 1.53 6.58 -9.38
N VAL A 34 1.96 6.95 -8.17
CA VAL A 34 1.10 7.61 -7.18
C VAL A 34 0.65 8.97 -7.74
N GLU A 35 1.58 9.80 -8.20
CA GLU A 35 1.30 11.13 -8.75
C GLU A 35 0.32 11.06 -9.92
N ARG A 36 0.55 10.19 -10.90
CA ARG A 36 -0.34 10.04 -12.07
C ARG A 36 -1.78 9.73 -11.65
N ARG A 37 -1.97 8.89 -10.63
CA ARG A 37 -3.32 8.54 -10.15
C ARG A 37 -3.98 9.68 -9.39
N LEU A 38 -3.22 10.43 -8.60
CA LEU A 38 -3.71 11.63 -7.93
C LEU A 38 -4.12 12.71 -8.94
N VAL A 39 -3.32 12.94 -9.99
CA VAL A 39 -3.65 13.85 -11.11
C VAL A 39 -4.92 13.40 -11.83
N ALA A 40 -5.09 12.08 -12.02
CA ALA A 40 -6.31 11.48 -12.55
C ALA A 40 -7.50 11.49 -11.57
N ARG A 41 -7.41 12.25 -10.46
CA ARG A 41 -8.44 12.42 -9.44
C ARG A 41 -8.89 11.10 -8.79
N GLN A 42 -8.03 10.09 -8.75
CA GLN A 42 -8.29 8.86 -8.01
C GLN A 42 -8.04 9.10 -6.51
N ARG A 43 -8.80 8.39 -5.67
CA ARG A 43 -8.66 8.46 -4.22
C ARG A 43 -7.58 7.49 -3.76
N LEU A 44 -6.54 8.00 -3.10
CA LEU A 44 -5.53 7.19 -2.45
C LEU A 44 -6.07 6.60 -1.14
N ALA A 45 -5.80 5.31 -0.93
CA ALA A 45 -6.07 4.61 0.31
C ALA A 45 -4.90 3.69 0.69
N THR A 46 -4.75 3.38 1.97
CA THR A 46 -3.79 2.39 2.45
C THR A 46 -4.27 1.73 3.74
N ALA A 47 -3.60 0.66 4.16
CA ALA A 47 -3.88 -0.02 5.41
C ALA A 47 -3.17 0.68 6.56
N ALA A 48 -3.84 0.83 7.71
CA ALA A 48 -3.20 1.33 8.94
C ALA A 48 -1.95 0.50 9.30
N HIS A 49 -2.00 -0.81 9.05
CA HIS A 49 -0.86 -1.70 9.27
C HIS A 49 0.32 -1.41 8.33
N ALA A 50 0.08 -1.04 7.07
CA ALA A 50 1.13 -0.71 6.13
C ALA A 50 1.90 0.56 6.55
N LEU A 51 1.23 1.52 7.16
CA LEU A 51 1.86 2.72 7.74
C LEU A 51 2.75 2.37 8.93
N ALA A 52 2.27 1.53 9.84
CA ALA A 52 3.05 1.08 10.99
C ALA A 52 4.29 0.28 10.56
N GLU A 53 4.13 -0.60 9.58
CA GLU A 53 5.23 -1.37 9.00
C GLU A 53 6.24 -0.46 8.29
N ALA A 54 5.78 0.49 7.48
CA ALA A 54 6.64 1.46 6.81
C ALA A 54 7.45 2.28 7.82
N TYR A 55 6.81 2.80 8.87
CA TYR A 55 7.49 3.52 9.95
C TYR A 55 8.59 2.68 10.61
N ALA A 56 8.27 1.43 10.98
CA ALA A 56 9.22 0.52 11.61
C ALA A 56 10.41 0.20 10.69
N VAL A 57 10.18 0.08 9.38
CA VAL A 57 11.25 -0.15 8.39
C VAL A 57 12.12 1.09 8.21
N LEU A 58 11.51 2.26 8.01
CA LEU A 58 12.20 3.53 7.79
C LEU A 58 13.17 3.87 8.94
N THR A 59 12.75 3.58 10.18
CA THR A 59 13.53 3.82 11.40
C THR A 59 14.57 2.74 11.71
N ARG A 60 14.52 1.59 11.03
CA ARG A 60 15.44 0.46 11.23
C ARG A 60 16.41 0.21 10.09
N PHE A 61 16.33 0.98 9.00
CA PHE A 61 17.30 0.84 7.91
C PHE A 61 18.76 0.89 8.41
N PRO A 62 19.70 0.20 7.73
CA PRO A 62 21.12 0.40 7.95
C PRO A 62 21.54 1.84 7.62
N ALA A 63 22.62 2.32 8.25
CA ALA A 63 23.24 3.57 7.83
C ALA A 63 23.72 3.46 6.36
N PRO A 64 23.67 4.56 5.57
CA PRO A 64 23.24 5.92 5.93
C PRO A 64 21.73 6.18 5.75
N HIS A 65 20.93 5.15 5.43
CA HIS A 65 19.52 5.32 5.03
C HIS A 65 18.51 5.30 6.17
N ARG A 66 18.97 5.07 7.40
CA ARG A 66 18.13 5.14 8.60
C ARG A 66 17.57 6.54 8.79
N LEU A 67 16.24 6.63 8.91
CA LEU A 67 15.59 7.89 9.27
C LEU A 67 15.44 8.02 10.78
N SER A 68 15.46 9.26 11.26
CA SER A 68 15.01 9.52 12.62
C SER A 68 13.50 9.21 12.73
N PRO A 69 13.00 8.84 13.92
CA PRO A 69 11.57 8.72 14.18
C PRO A 69 10.75 9.94 13.72
N ALA A 70 11.28 11.15 13.89
CA ALA A 70 10.61 12.39 13.50
C ALA A 70 10.53 12.56 11.97
N ASP A 71 11.63 12.31 11.26
CA ASP A 71 11.65 12.42 9.79
C ASP A 71 10.77 11.34 9.14
N ALA A 72 10.78 10.12 9.70
CA ALA A 72 9.91 9.04 9.23
C ALA A 72 8.43 9.40 9.39
N LEU A 73 8.05 10.00 10.53
CA LEU A 73 6.67 10.46 10.75
C LEU A 73 6.31 11.57 9.78
N ALA A 74 7.14 12.61 9.64
CA ALA A 74 6.88 13.74 8.75
C ALA A 74 6.69 13.30 7.28
N LEU A 75 7.50 12.34 6.82
CA LEU A 75 7.34 11.77 5.48
C LEU A 75 6.03 10.99 5.32
N LEU A 76 5.63 10.20 6.31
CA LEU A 76 4.38 9.45 6.25
C LEU A 76 3.16 10.39 6.34
N GLU A 77 3.21 11.41 7.19
CA GLU A 77 2.17 12.42 7.34
C GLU A 77 1.89 13.12 6.02
N GLY A 78 2.92 13.74 5.43
CA GLY A 78 2.76 14.53 4.22
C GLY A 78 2.45 13.74 2.94
N ASN A 79 2.65 12.42 2.91
CA ASN A 79 2.47 11.62 1.68
C ASN A 79 1.38 10.55 1.77
N PHE A 80 1.16 9.94 2.94
CA PHE A 80 0.35 8.73 3.07
C PHE A 80 -0.65 8.71 4.23
N ILE A 81 -0.72 9.78 5.03
CA ILE A 81 -1.71 9.93 6.11
C ILE A 81 -2.63 11.11 5.80
N ASP A 82 -2.06 12.31 5.59
CA ASP A 82 -2.86 13.51 5.35
C ASP A 82 -3.58 13.42 4.01
N GLY A 83 -4.90 13.60 4.04
CA GLY A 83 -5.75 13.48 2.85
C GLY A 83 -5.90 12.07 2.29
N VAL A 84 -5.33 11.05 2.94
CA VAL A 84 -5.39 9.64 2.53
C VAL A 84 -6.46 8.89 3.31
N ARG A 85 -7.20 7.99 2.63
CA ARG A 85 -8.14 7.10 3.31
C ARG A 85 -7.39 5.95 3.96
N ILE A 86 -7.24 6.00 5.28
CA ILE A 86 -6.64 4.92 6.07
C ILE A 86 -7.70 3.87 6.41
N VAL A 87 -7.40 2.59 6.16
CA VAL A 87 -8.31 1.47 6.38
C VAL A 87 -7.73 0.50 7.40
N ALA A 88 -8.54 0.12 8.38
CA ALA A 88 -8.21 -0.89 9.38
C ALA A 88 -9.29 -1.98 9.45
N LEU A 89 -8.87 -3.18 9.83
CA LEU A 89 -9.77 -4.26 10.22
C LEU A 89 -10.17 -4.06 11.69
N ASP A 90 -11.41 -4.38 12.01
CA ASP A 90 -11.86 -4.53 13.39
C ASP A 90 -11.50 -5.93 13.90
N ALA A 91 -11.82 -6.21 15.17
CA ALA A 91 -11.51 -7.47 15.81
C ALA A 91 -12.09 -8.68 15.06
N ASP A 92 -13.31 -8.57 14.53
CA ASP A 92 -13.96 -9.66 13.80
C ASP A 92 -13.36 -9.89 12.42
N GLY A 93 -12.95 -8.80 11.75
CA GLY A 93 -12.17 -8.85 10.52
C GLY A 93 -10.85 -9.60 10.72
N TYR A 94 -10.10 -9.27 11.78
CA TYR A 94 -8.87 -10.00 12.13
C TYR A 94 -9.15 -11.47 12.45
N ARG A 95 -10.18 -11.79 13.23
CA ARG A 95 -10.55 -13.19 13.53
C ARG A 95 -10.86 -13.99 12.26
N SER A 96 -11.61 -13.38 11.34
CA SER A 96 -11.99 -14.02 10.08
C SER A 96 -10.78 -14.24 9.18
N LEU A 97 -9.93 -13.22 9.05
CA LEU A 97 -8.67 -13.31 8.30
C LEU A 97 -7.79 -14.44 8.84
N LEU A 98 -7.56 -14.50 10.17
CA LEU A 98 -6.66 -15.50 10.75
C LEU A 98 -7.20 -16.93 10.59
N ARG A 99 -8.51 -17.12 10.71
CA ARG A 99 -9.15 -18.43 10.44
C ARG A 99 -8.95 -18.87 9.00
N ARG A 100 -9.03 -17.94 8.04
CA ARG A 100 -8.80 -18.24 6.62
C ARG A 100 -7.31 -18.46 6.34
N ALA A 101 -6.43 -17.63 6.90
CA ALA A 101 -4.98 -17.75 6.77
C ALA A 101 -4.49 -19.14 7.19
N ALA A 102 -5.00 -19.67 8.30
CA ALA A 102 -4.68 -21.02 8.76
C ALA A 102 -5.11 -22.11 7.76
N LYS A 103 -6.25 -21.95 7.08
CA LYS A 103 -6.74 -22.89 6.05
C LYS A 103 -5.96 -22.79 4.75
N GLU A 104 -5.48 -21.60 4.41
CA GLU A 104 -4.77 -21.29 3.16
C GLU A 104 -3.25 -21.43 3.26
N GLY A 105 -2.72 -21.85 4.43
CA GLY A 105 -1.29 -21.98 4.66
C GLY A 105 -0.54 -20.63 4.65
N ILE A 106 -1.24 -19.53 4.97
CA ILE A 106 -0.63 -18.19 5.08
C ILE A 106 0.03 -18.10 6.46
N SER A 107 1.34 -17.85 6.48
CA SER A 107 2.14 -17.76 7.69
C SER A 107 3.26 -16.72 7.58
N GLY A 108 3.80 -16.28 8.73
CA GLY A 108 4.91 -15.32 8.77
C GLY A 108 4.51 -13.97 8.17
N GLY A 109 5.44 -13.32 7.48
CA GLY A 109 5.24 -11.98 6.89
C GLY A 109 4.06 -11.91 5.91
N ARG A 110 3.71 -13.00 5.23
CA ARG A 110 2.53 -13.06 4.32
C ARG A 110 1.20 -12.79 5.04
N THR A 111 1.18 -12.90 6.36
CA THR A 111 0.02 -12.52 7.18
C THR A 111 -0.28 -11.02 7.07
N TYR A 112 0.76 -10.18 7.00
CA TYR A 112 0.60 -8.73 6.86
C TYR A 112 0.11 -8.35 5.46
N ASP A 113 0.61 -9.04 4.42
CA ASP A 113 0.07 -8.90 3.06
C ASP A 113 -1.43 -9.25 3.02
N ALA A 114 -1.85 -10.31 3.72
CA ALA A 114 -3.27 -10.66 3.82
C ALA A 114 -4.11 -9.58 4.52
N VAL A 115 -3.56 -8.90 5.54
CA VAL A 115 -4.23 -7.76 6.19
C VAL A 115 -4.38 -6.60 5.22
N ILE A 116 -3.33 -6.27 4.47
CA ILE A 116 -3.35 -5.22 3.44
C ILE A 116 -4.38 -5.55 2.35
N ALA A 117 -4.43 -6.81 1.91
CA ALA A 117 -5.36 -7.30 0.91
C ALA A 117 -6.83 -7.13 1.36
N GLU A 118 -7.15 -7.54 2.58
CA GLU A 118 -8.48 -7.34 3.16
C GLU A 118 -8.86 -5.87 3.30
N CYS A 119 -7.91 -5.02 3.70
CA CYS A 119 -8.13 -3.58 3.74
C CYS A 119 -8.38 -2.99 2.35
N ALA A 120 -7.68 -3.45 1.30
CA ALA A 120 -7.92 -3.01 -0.07
C ALA A 120 -9.32 -3.40 -0.57
N LEU A 121 -9.78 -4.62 -0.25
CA LEU A 121 -11.14 -5.08 -0.54
C LEU A 121 -12.18 -4.24 0.22
N LYS A 122 -11.99 -4.01 1.52
CA LYS A 122 -12.84 -3.15 2.36
C LYS A 122 -12.89 -1.71 1.84
N ALA A 123 -11.80 -1.22 1.25
CA ALA A 123 -11.74 0.09 0.62
C ALA A 123 -12.51 0.17 -0.72
N LYS A 124 -12.88 -0.97 -1.31
CA LYS A 124 -13.36 -1.09 -2.70
C LYS A 124 -12.33 -0.53 -3.69
N ALA A 125 -11.05 -0.83 -3.45
CA ALA A 125 -9.98 -0.42 -4.34
C ALA A 125 -10.14 -1.09 -5.70
N SER A 126 -9.95 -0.33 -6.78
CA SER A 126 -9.91 -0.86 -8.15
C SER A 126 -8.50 -1.31 -8.55
N VAL A 127 -7.48 -0.81 -7.84
CA VAL A 127 -6.07 -1.07 -8.09
C VAL A 127 -5.34 -1.18 -6.76
N LEU A 128 -4.38 -2.11 -6.67
CA LEU A 128 -3.35 -2.15 -5.62
C LEU A 128 -1.96 -1.97 -6.26
N LEU A 129 -1.23 -0.97 -5.80
CA LEU A 129 0.19 -0.79 -6.14
C LEU A 129 1.04 -1.57 -5.15
N THR A 130 1.90 -2.45 -5.67
CA THR A 130 2.83 -3.28 -4.88
C THR A 130 4.03 -3.69 -5.71
N PHE A 131 5.22 -3.79 -5.10
CA PHE A 131 6.37 -4.47 -5.72
C PHE A 131 6.40 -5.98 -5.44
N ASN A 132 5.46 -6.49 -4.63
CA ASN A 132 5.32 -7.89 -4.23
C ASN A 132 4.09 -8.54 -4.86
N ALA A 133 3.88 -8.36 -6.17
CA ALA A 133 2.64 -8.78 -6.85
C ALA A 133 2.22 -10.23 -6.58
N GLY A 134 3.18 -11.16 -6.47
CA GLY A 134 2.89 -12.56 -6.16
C GLY A 134 2.20 -12.79 -4.81
N HIS A 135 2.36 -11.89 -3.84
CA HIS A 135 1.69 -11.98 -2.54
C HIS A 135 0.20 -11.63 -2.63
N PHE A 136 -0.20 -10.93 -3.68
CA PHE A 136 -1.54 -10.38 -3.88
C PHE A 136 -2.29 -10.99 -5.07
N ALA A 137 -1.76 -12.04 -5.71
CA ALA A 137 -2.33 -12.62 -6.94
C ALA A 137 -3.83 -12.99 -6.82
N ASN A 138 -4.30 -13.35 -5.63
CA ASN A 138 -5.70 -13.72 -5.40
C ASN A 138 -6.68 -12.52 -5.47
N LEU A 139 -6.17 -11.29 -5.42
CA LEU A 139 -7.00 -10.08 -5.47
C LEU A 139 -7.51 -9.75 -6.86
N ASP A 140 -6.81 -10.15 -7.93
CA ASP A 140 -7.27 -9.90 -9.30
C ASP A 140 -8.62 -10.58 -9.55
N ALA A 141 -8.82 -11.80 -9.04
CA ALA A 141 -10.09 -12.51 -9.08
C ALA A 141 -11.21 -11.82 -8.30
N SER A 142 -10.86 -10.95 -7.35
CA SER A 142 -11.80 -10.14 -6.56
C SER A 142 -12.06 -8.75 -7.16
N GLY A 143 -11.56 -8.48 -8.38
CA GLY A 143 -11.76 -7.23 -9.10
C GLY A 143 -10.80 -6.10 -8.70
N VAL A 144 -9.76 -6.39 -7.91
CA VAL A 144 -8.71 -5.42 -7.58
C VAL A 144 -7.50 -5.71 -8.46
N ARG A 145 -7.22 -4.84 -9.42
CA ARG A 145 -6.10 -5.03 -10.34
C ARG A 145 -4.76 -4.80 -9.64
N ILE A 146 -3.88 -5.79 -9.69
CA ILE A 146 -2.51 -5.64 -9.19
C ILE A 146 -1.64 -4.88 -10.22
N VAL A 147 -0.92 -3.87 -9.76
CA VAL A 147 -0.01 -3.08 -10.59
C VAL A 147 1.34 -2.96 -9.91
N VAL A 148 2.38 -3.46 -10.57
CA VAL A 148 3.76 -3.17 -10.19
C VAL A 148 4.14 -1.82 -10.79
N PRO A 149 4.54 -0.83 -9.98
CA PRO A 149 4.98 0.45 -10.52
C PRO A 149 6.16 0.27 -11.49
N ALA A 150 6.06 0.91 -12.65
CA ALA A 150 7.10 0.92 -13.67
C ALA A 150 7.18 2.31 -14.31
N VAL A 151 8.36 2.66 -14.82
CA VAL A 151 8.54 3.80 -15.72
C VAL A 151 8.05 3.33 -17.08
N GLU A 152 7.05 3.99 -17.65
CA GLU A 152 6.72 3.77 -19.05
C GLU A 152 7.88 4.33 -19.89
N SER A 153 8.44 3.51 -20.78
CA SER A 153 9.29 4.00 -21.85
C SER A 153 8.48 5.06 -22.60
N ARG A 154 8.96 6.31 -22.62
CA ARG A 154 8.42 7.30 -23.56
C ARG A 154 8.59 6.72 -24.96
N GLN A 155 7.49 6.41 -25.63
CA GLN A 155 7.46 6.38 -27.09
C GLN A 155 7.49 7.81 -27.59
#